data_AF-A0A3Q7MYW7-F1
#
_entry.id   AF-A0A3Q7MYW7-F1
#
_cell.length_a   1.000
_cell.length_b   1.000
_cell.length_c   1.000
_cell.angle_alpha   90.00
_cell.angle_beta   90.00
_cell.angle_gamma   90.00
#
_symmetry.space_group_name_H-M   'P 1'
#
loop_
_entity.id
_entity.type
_entity.pdbx_description
1 polymer ?
#
loop_
_entity_poly.entity_id
_entity_poly.type
_entity_poly.pdbx_seq_one_letter_code
_entity_poly.pdbx_strand_id
1 'polypeptide(L)'
;MRLLVFLGLLWGSAATLPGPQWPEPVFGRLASPGFPGEYANNREQRWTLTAPPGYRLRLYFTHFHLELSYLCEYDYVKLSSGSKVLATLCGQETTDTERAPGNDTFYSPASSLDVTFRSDYSNEKPFTGFEAFYAAEDIDECQVPPGQAPPCDHHCHNHLGGFYCSCRRGYVLHRNKHTCSEQSP
;
A
#
# COMPACT_ATOMS: atom_id res chain seq x y z
N MET A 1 74.31 5.41 -4.96
CA MET A 1 73.08 4.66 -5.27
C MET A 1 72.27 4.52 -3.98
N ARG A 2 71.36 5.46 -3.69
CA ARG A 2 70.45 5.37 -2.54
C ARG A 2 69.08 4.96 -3.08
N LEU A 3 68.67 3.74 -2.75
CA LEU A 3 67.38 3.17 -3.13
C LEU A 3 66.29 3.84 -2.26
N LEU A 4 65.45 4.68 -2.87
CA LEU A 4 64.23 5.20 -2.25
C LEU A 4 63.16 4.10 -2.29
N VAL A 5 62.85 3.51 -1.14
CA VAL A 5 61.70 2.61 -0.99
C VAL A 5 60.48 3.47 -0.67
N PHE A 6 59.60 3.66 -1.65
CA PHE A 6 58.27 4.20 -1.42
C PHE A 6 57.41 3.12 -0.76
N LEU A 7 57.19 3.22 0.56
CA LEU A 7 56.09 2.51 1.20
C LEU A 7 54.78 3.18 0.76
N GLY A 8 54.13 2.61 -0.26
CA GLY A 8 52.74 2.92 -0.56
C GLY A 8 51.86 2.40 0.57
N LEU A 9 51.24 3.28 1.34
CA LEU A 9 50.13 2.91 2.20
C LEU A 9 48.93 2.58 1.31
N LEU A 10 48.68 1.29 1.12
CA LEU A 10 47.39 0.80 0.65
C LEU A 10 46.37 1.05 1.77
N TRP A 11 45.66 2.17 1.71
CA TRP A 11 44.38 2.28 2.42
C TRP A 11 43.41 1.30 1.77
N GLY A 12 43.40 0.07 2.27
CA GLY A 12 42.28 -0.82 2.07
C GLY A 12 41.08 -0.21 2.79
N SER A 13 40.22 0.49 2.05
CA SER A 13 38.87 0.79 2.53
C SER A 13 38.18 -0.54 2.78
N ALA A 14 38.12 -0.95 4.05
CA ALA A 14 37.26 -2.04 4.46
C ALA A 14 35.84 -1.67 4.01
N ALA A 15 35.29 -2.41 3.04
CA ALA A 15 33.90 -2.29 2.68
C ALA A 15 33.09 -2.68 3.92
N THR A 16 32.63 -1.69 4.69
CA THR A 16 31.63 -1.91 5.72
C THR A 16 30.43 -2.55 5.03
N LEU A 17 30.03 -3.74 5.50
CA LEU A 17 28.79 -4.36 5.05
C LEU A 17 27.68 -3.31 5.24
N PRO A 18 26.88 -3.00 4.21
CA PRO A 18 25.73 -2.12 4.41
C PRO A 18 24.87 -2.75 5.51
N GLY A 19 24.57 -1.95 6.54
CA GLY A 19 23.67 -2.40 7.59
C GLY A 19 22.30 -2.79 7.01
N PRO A 20 21.44 -3.48 7.79
CA PRO A 20 20.09 -3.78 7.35
C PRO A 20 19.38 -2.50 6.89
N GLN A 21 18.94 -2.49 5.63
CA GLN A 21 18.23 -1.36 5.04
C GLN A 21 16.75 -1.45 5.44
N TRP A 22 16.33 -0.59 6.35
CA TRP A 22 14.93 -0.45 6.73
C TRP A 22 14.16 0.31 5.65
N PRO A 23 12.93 -0.08 5.32
CA PRO A 23 12.12 0.67 4.37
C PRO A 23 11.74 2.03 4.95
N GLU A 24 11.85 3.06 4.12
CA GLU A 24 11.38 4.41 4.48
C GLU A 24 9.86 4.38 4.72
N PRO A 25 9.37 5.06 5.78
CA PRO A 25 7.96 5.06 6.09
C PRO A 25 7.17 5.82 5.01
N VAL A 26 6.24 5.13 4.37
CA VAL A 26 5.32 5.72 3.38
C VAL A 26 3.99 6.01 4.05
N PHE A 27 3.65 7.29 4.18
CA PHE A 27 2.36 7.74 4.68
C PHE A 27 2.06 9.15 4.16
N GLY A 28 0.82 9.57 4.25
CA GLY A 28 0.45 10.91 3.82
C GLY A 28 -1.02 11.25 4.02
N ARG A 29 -1.35 12.44 3.54
CA ARG A 29 -2.68 13.04 3.64
C ARG A 29 -3.14 13.49 2.26
N LEU A 30 -4.38 13.17 1.91
CA LEU A 30 -5.08 13.64 0.72
C LEU A 30 -6.27 14.49 1.15
N ALA A 31 -6.63 15.48 0.35
CA ALA A 31 -7.84 16.26 0.55
C ALA A 31 -8.38 16.79 -0.77
N SER A 32 -9.68 17.06 -0.82
CA SER A 32 -10.28 17.77 -1.93
C SER A 32 -9.71 19.19 -2.07
N PRO A 33 -9.65 19.76 -3.29
CA PRO A 33 -9.20 21.13 -3.48
C PRO A 33 -10.04 22.12 -2.65
N GLY A 34 -9.39 22.96 -1.85
CA GLY A 34 -10.05 23.96 -1.02
C GLY A 34 -10.49 23.50 0.38
N PHE A 35 -10.31 22.21 0.73
CA PHE A 35 -10.64 21.68 2.06
C PHE A 35 -9.95 22.50 3.18
N PRO A 36 -10.64 22.87 4.28
CA PRO A 36 -11.99 22.42 4.69
C PRO A 36 -13.17 23.22 4.12
N GLY A 37 -12.90 24.15 3.19
CA GLY A 37 -13.95 24.87 2.46
C GLY A 37 -14.61 24.04 1.37
N GLU A 38 -15.53 24.66 0.64
CA GLU A 38 -16.25 24.04 -0.46
C GLU A 38 -15.32 23.71 -1.63
N TYR A 39 -15.50 22.55 -2.25
CA TYR A 39 -14.81 22.24 -3.49
C TYR A 39 -15.53 22.90 -4.68
N ALA A 40 -14.76 23.33 -5.67
CA ALA A 40 -15.32 23.91 -6.90
C ALA A 40 -15.81 22.83 -7.87
N ASN A 41 -16.74 23.22 -8.75
CA ASN A 41 -17.19 22.42 -9.89
C ASN A 41 -16.05 22.21 -10.91
N ASN A 42 -16.18 21.20 -11.76
CA ASN A 42 -15.30 20.83 -12.86
C ASN A 42 -13.86 20.58 -12.41
N ARG A 43 -13.69 19.93 -11.27
CA ARG A 43 -12.37 19.56 -10.74
C ARG A 43 -12.12 18.09 -10.97
N GLU A 44 -10.88 17.78 -11.31
CA GLU A 44 -10.39 16.41 -11.34
C GLU A 44 -9.00 16.39 -10.72
N GLN A 45 -8.80 15.55 -9.71
CA GLN A 45 -7.52 15.38 -9.05
C GLN A 45 -7.21 13.90 -8.94
N ARG A 46 -5.97 13.53 -9.30
CA ARG A 46 -5.51 12.15 -9.31
C ARG A 46 -4.26 12.03 -8.46
N TRP A 47 -4.18 10.95 -7.70
CA TRP A 47 -3.01 10.58 -6.93
C TRP A 47 -2.71 9.11 -7.17
N THR A 48 -1.45 8.79 -7.46
CA THR A 48 -0.94 7.42 -7.49
C THR A 48 -0.04 7.26 -6.28
N LEU A 49 -0.48 6.42 -5.35
CA LEU A 49 0.23 6.10 -4.12
C LEU A 49 0.97 4.78 -4.31
N THR A 50 2.23 4.72 -3.90
CA THR A 50 3.05 3.53 -4.05
C THR A 50 3.78 3.20 -2.76
N ALA A 51 3.63 1.97 -2.29
CA ALA A 51 4.36 1.40 -1.17
C ALA A 51 5.55 0.57 -1.68
N PRO A 52 6.54 0.26 -0.81
CA PRO A 52 7.60 -0.69 -1.16
C PRO A 52 7.04 -2.09 -1.51
N PRO A 53 7.77 -2.93 -2.26
CA PRO A 53 7.43 -4.33 -2.43
C PRO A 53 7.27 -5.04 -1.07
N GLY A 54 6.27 -5.93 -0.95
CA GLY A 54 5.93 -6.59 0.32
C GLY A 54 5.00 -5.75 1.23
N TYR A 55 4.67 -4.53 0.84
CA TYR A 55 3.75 -3.65 1.56
C TYR A 55 2.47 -3.40 0.76
N ARG A 56 1.39 -3.13 1.48
CA ARG A 56 0.14 -2.60 0.94
C ARG A 56 -0.16 -1.23 1.53
N LEU A 57 -1.06 -0.49 0.92
CA LEU A 57 -1.54 0.80 1.40
C LEU A 57 -2.87 0.63 2.11
N ARG A 58 -2.93 1.15 3.33
CA ARG A 58 -4.15 1.34 4.10
C ARG A 58 -4.59 2.80 3.97
N LEU A 59 -5.82 3.05 3.58
CA LEU A 59 -6.41 4.39 3.42
C LEU A 59 -7.74 4.47 4.17
N TYR A 60 -7.98 5.58 4.86
CA TYR A 60 -9.24 5.88 5.54
C TYR A 60 -9.56 7.37 5.46
N PHE A 61 -10.82 7.72 5.66
CA PHE A 61 -11.31 9.10 5.59
C PHE A 61 -11.57 9.64 7.00
N THR A 62 -11.13 10.87 7.26
CA THR A 62 -11.47 11.62 8.49
C THR A 62 -12.63 12.58 8.25
N HIS A 63 -12.84 12.97 7.00
CA HIS A 63 -13.98 13.79 6.58
C HIS A 63 -14.45 13.35 5.19
N PHE A 64 -15.78 13.31 4.99
CA PHE A 64 -16.36 13.01 3.68
C PHE A 64 -17.77 13.62 3.56
N HIS A 65 -17.94 14.53 2.62
CA HIS A 65 -19.19 15.20 2.32
C HIS A 65 -19.14 15.70 0.87
N LEU A 66 -19.64 14.84 -0.03
CA LEU A 66 -19.74 15.11 -1.47
C LEU A 66 -21.22 15.14 -1.88
N GLU A 67 -21.48 15.64 -3.09
CA GLU A 67 -22.78 15.50 -3.74
C GLU A 67 -23.19 14.02 -3.85
N LEU A 68 -24.47 13.74 -3.63
CA LEU A 68 -25.06 12.42 -3.78
C LEU A 68 -25.75 12.34 -5.15
N SER A 69 -25.40 11.33 -5.94
CA SER A 69 -26.00 11.04 -7.25
C SER A 69 -26.08 9.53 -7.45
N TYR A 70 -27.02 9.06 -8.27
CA TYR A 70 -27.18 7.61 -8.54
C TYR A 70 -25.86 6.98 -9.01
N LEU A 71 -25.41 5.93 -8.32
CA LEU A 71 -24.13 5.24 -8.56
C LEU A 71 -22.90 6.17 -8.58
N CYS A 72 -22.98 7.33 -7.92
CA CYS A 72 -21.92 8.34 -7.87
C CYS A 72 -21.48 8.85 -9.26
N GLU A 73 -22.42 9.08 -10.18
CA GLU A 73 -22.13 9.52 -11.55
C GLU A 73 -21.66 10.98 -11.68
N TYR A 74 -22.06 11.87 -10.76
CA TYR A 74 -21.67 13.28 -10.74
C TYR A 74 -20.32 13.44 -10.04
N ASP A 75 -20.36 13.64 -8.73
CA ASP A 75 -19.19 13.82 -7.89
C ASP A 75 -18.78 12.51 -7.21
N TYR A 76 -17.48 12.23 -7.20
CA TYR A 76 -16.99 11.02 -6.55
C TYR A 76 -15.53 11.08 -6.12
N VAL A 77 -15.21 10.22 -5.15
CA VAL A 77 -13.87 9.70 -4.92
C VAL A 77 -13.82 8.24 -5.32
N LYS A 78 -12.99 7.91 -6.30
CA LYS A 78 -12.78 6.55 -6.79
C LYS A 78 -11.44 6.02 -6.32
N LEU A 79 -11.46 4.84 -5.71
CA LEU A 79 -10.30 4.08 -5.27
C LEU A 79 -10.10 2.91 -6.22
N SER A 80 -8.91 2.78 -6.81
CA SER A 80 -8.57 1.70 -7.73
C SER A 80 -7.16 1.18 -7.49
N SER A 81 -6.91 -0.06 -7.90
CA SER A 81 -5.58 -0.66 -7.92
C SER A 81 -5.39 -1.31 -9.27
N GLY A 82 -4.68 -0.65 -10.18
CA GLY A 82 -4.61 -1.06 -11.59
C GLY A 82 -6.01 -1.02 -12.23
N SER A 83 -6.44 -2.11 -12.86
CA SER A 83 -7.76 -2.20 -13.49
C SER A 83 -8.92 -2.47 -12.51
N LYS A 84 -8.61 -2.83 -11.25
CA LYS A 84 -9.63 -3.17 -10.25
C LYS A 84 -10.11 -1.90 -9.55
N VAL A 85 -11.39 -1.60 -9.66
CA VAL A 85 -12.05 -0.58 -8.82
C VAL A 85 -12.35 -1.20 -7.46
N LEU A 86 -11.86 -0.56 -6.39
CA LEU A 86 -12.07 -0.98 -5.01
C LEU A 86 -13.32 -0.34 -4.42
N ALA A 87 -13.56 0.93 -4.72
CA ALA A 87 -14.76 1.66 -4.33
C ALA A 87 -14.97 2.90 -5.23
N THR A 88 -16.22 3.27 -5.44
CA THR A 88 -16.63 4.59 -5.90
C THR A 88 -17.49 5.19 -4.80
N LEU A 89 -17.07 6.34 -4.27
CA LEU A 89 -17.61 6.93 -3.06
C LEU A 89 -18.23 8.30 -3.35
N CYS A 90 -19.40 8.59 -2.81
CA CYS A 90 -20.08 9.88 -2.91
C CYS A 90 -21.09 10.06 -1.77
N GLY A 91 -21.77 11.22 -1.74
CA GLY A 91 -22.69 11.56 -0.66
C GLY A 91 -22.00 11.78 0.69
N GLN A 92 -22.79 11.70 1.76
CA GLN A 92 -22.33 11.82 3.15
C GLN A 92 -22.57 10.55 3.96
N GLU A 93 -23.66 9.83 3.66
CA GLU A 93 -24.02 8.54 4.25
C GLU A 93 -24.29 7.51 3.14
N THR A 94 -24.09 6.23 3.44
CA THR A 94 -24.32 5.12 2.51
C THR A 94 -25.83 4.91 2.28
N THR A 95 -26.21 4.66 1.04
CA THR A 95 -27.58 4.37 0.61
C THR A 95 -27.67 2.94 0.04
N ASP A 96 -28.81 2.56 -0.54
CA ASP A 96 -28.98 1.27 -1.20
C ASP A 96 -28.12 1.13 -2.46
N THR A 97 -27.77 2.24 -3.11
CA THR A 97 -27.11 2.28 -4.43
C THR A 97 -25.76 3.01 -4.41
N GLU A 98 -25.52 3.87 -3.42
CA GLU A 98 -24.28 4.65 -3.26
C GLU A 98 -23.57 4.28 -1.95
N ARG A 99 -22.26 4.51 -1.91
CA ARG A 99 -21.43 4.26 -0.73
C ARG A 99 -20.74 5.53 -0.28
N ALA A 100 -20.92 5.90 0.98
CA ALA A 100 -20.01 6.81 1.68
C ALA A 100 -18.96 5.97 2.43
N PRO A 101 -17.75 6.49 2.68
CA PRO A 101 -16.70 5.70 3.34
C PRO A 101 -17.00 5.42 4.81
N GLY A 102 -17.71 6.30 5.52
CA GLY A 102 -17.90 6.18 6.97
C GLY A 102 -16.57 5.96 7.70
N ASN A 103 -16.50 4.92 8.52
CA ASN A 103 -15.28 4.50 9.23
C ASN A 103 -14.57 3.31 8.55
N ASP A 104 -14.94 2.99 7.30
CA ASP A 104 -14.33 1.89 6.58
C ASP A 104 -12.86 2.17 6.29
N THR A 105 -12.07 1.11 6.33
CA THR A 105 -10.66 1.14 5.93
C THR A 105 -10.50 0.40 4.61
N PHE A 106 -9.85 1.05 3.66
CA PHE A 106 -9.59 0.52 2.33
C PHE A 106 -8.14 0.05 2.23
N TYR A 107 -7.94 -1.15 1.69
CA TYR A 107 -6.62 -1.72 1.46
C TYR A 107 -6.36 -1.90 -0.02
N SER A 108 -5.17 -1.52 -0.48
CA SER A 108 -4.73 -1.93 -1.80
C SER A 108 -4.45 -3.45 -1.80
N PRO A 109 -4.80 -4.17 -2.88
CA PRO A 109 -4.45 -5.59 -3.03
C PRO A 109 -2.93 -5.86 -3.09
N ALA A 110 -2.15 -4.87 -3.53
CA ALA A 110 -0.70 -4.93 -3.66
C ALA A 110 -0.10 -3.57 -3.26
N SER A 111 1.07 -3.21 -3.78
CA SER A 111 1.81 -2.01 -3.39
C SER A 111 1.36 -0.70 -4.06
N SER A 112 0.22 -0.68 -4.77
CA SER A 112 -0.27 0.50 -5.49
C SER A 112 -1.74 0.81 -5.23
N LEU A 113 -2.06 2.09 -5.05
CA LEU A 113 -3.41 2.61 -4.88
C LEU A 113 -3.57 3.92 -5.65
N ASP A 114 -4.51 3.94 -6.59
CA ASP A 114 -4.90 5.14 -7.32
C ASP A 114 -6.16 5.75 -6.69
N VAL A 115 -6.11 7.04 -6.43
CA VAL A 115 -7.22 7.83 -5.88
C VAL A 115 -7.58 8.91 -6.90
N THR A 116 -8.86 8.98 -7.29
CA THR A 116 -9.37 10.01 -8.20
C THR A 116 -10.54 10.72 -7.54
N PHE A 117 -10.43 12.04 -7.37
CA PHE A 117 -11.54 12.92 -7.04
C PHE A 117 -12.03 13.58 -8.32
N ARG A 118 -13.35 13.61 -8.53
CA ARG A 118 -13.99 14.31 -9.63
C ARG A 118 -15.20 15.08 -9.11
N SER A 119 -15.36 16.32 -9.56
CA SER A 119 -16.61 17.08 -9.47
C SER A 119 -17.15 17.42 -10.86
N ASP A 120 -18.48 17.40 -11.00
CA ASP A 120 -19.20 17.70 -12.22
C ASP A 120 -19.35 19.22 -12.44
N TYR A 121 -20.27 19.68 -13.30
CA TYR A 121 -20.39 21.10 -13.62
C TYR A 121 -21.15 21.95 -12.59
N SER A 122 -21.87 21.35 -11.63
CA SER A 122 -22.77 22.05 -10.72
C SER A 122 -22.88 21.38 -9.34
N ASN A 123 -22.79 22.19 -8.28
CA ASN A 123 -23.17 21.75 -6.94
C ASN A 123 -24.42 22.50 -6.47
N GLU A 124 -25.47 21.78 -6.11
CA GLU A 124 -26.70 22.39 -5.58
C GLU A 124 -26.55 22.91 -4.13
N LYS A 125 -25.55 22.40 -3.41
CA LYS A 125 -25.29 22.70 -2.00
C LYS A 125 -23.79 22.95 -1.76
N PRO A 126 -23.41 23.61 -0.65
CA PRO A 126 -22.03 23.81 -0.29
C PRO A 126 -21.40 22.51 0.26
N PHE A 127 -20.84 21.68 -0.62
CA PHE A 127 -20.17 20.43 -0.23
C PHE A 127 -18.70 20.67 0.10
N THR A 128 -18.28 20.23 1.29
CA THR A 128 -16.94 20.49 1.85
C THR A 128 -15.87 19.50 1.38
N GLY A 129 -16.26 18.47 0.63
CA GLY A 129 -15.34 17.50 0.04
C GLY A 129 -14.84 16.46 1.03
N PHE A 130 -13.55 16.13 1.00
CA PHE A 130 -13.00 15.05 1.81
C PHE A 130 -11.60 15.36 2.36
N GLU A 131 -11.27 14.65 3.44
CA GLU A 131 -9.92 14.50 3.96
C GLU A 131 -9.67 13.01 4.22
N ALA A 132 -8.53 12.52 3.73
CA ALA A 132 -8.12 11.13 3.86
C ALA A 132 -6.65 11.02 4.27
N PHE A 133 -6.33 9.93 4.95
CA PHE A 133 -4.97 9.58 5.34
C PHE A 133 -4.65 8.19 4.85
N TYR A 134 -3.39 7.99 4.47
CA TYR A 134 -2.89 6.69 4.06
C TYR A 134 -1.55 6.37 4.72
N ALA A 135 -1.27 5.09 4.88
CA ALA A 135 0.02 4.57 5.32
C ALA A 135 0.30 3.22 4.65
N ALA A 136 1.57 2.95 4.37
CA ALA A 136 2.02 1.63 4.02
C ALA A 136 2.09 0.74 5.27
N GLU A 137 1.67 -0.50 5.11
CA GLU A 137 1.78 -1.53 6.12
C GLU A 137 2.25 -2.83 5.48
N ASP A 138 3.00 -3.60 6.27
CA ASP A 138 3.53 -4.90 5.87
C ASP A 138 2.39 -5.87 5.54
N ILE A 139 2.55 -6.65 4.47
CA ILE A 139 1.61 -7.72 4.12
C ILE A 139 2.04 -8.95 4.91
N ASP A 140 1.19 -9.45 5.80
CA ASP A 140 1.44 -10.75 6.43
C ASP A 140 1.09 -11.86 5.45
N GLU A 141 2.06 -12.33 4.66
CA GLU A 141 1.82 -13.40 3.68
C GLU A 141 1.48 -14.74 4.33
N CYS A 142 1.75 -14.91 5.63
CA CYS A 142 1.38 -16.10 6.38
C CYS A 142 -0.11 -16.11 6.76
N GLN A 143 -0.80 -14.97 6.70
CA GLN A 143 -2.24 -14.87 6.91
C GLN A 143 -3.00 -15.10 5.61
N VAL A 144 -3.40 -16.35 5.38
CA VAL A 144 -4.22 -16.73 4.22
C VAL A 144 -5.72 -16.75 4.55
N PRO A 145 -6.59 -16.29 3.64
CA PRO A 145 -8.03 -16.43 3.79
C PRO A 145 -8.46 -17.90 3.87
N PRO A 146 -9.58 -18.21 4.54
CA PRO A 146 -10.13 -19.57 4.58
C PRO A 146 -10.34 -20.14 3.17
N GLY A 147 -9.85 -21.36 2.93
CA GLY A 147 -9.98 -22.06 1.66
C GLY A 147 -8.86 -21.81 0.65
N GLN A 148 -7.86 -20.99 0.97
CA GLN A 148 -6.64 -20.85 0.17
C GLN A 148 -5.49 -21.69 0.74
N ALA A 149 -4.62 -22.21 -0.13
CA ALA A 149 -3.45 -22.97 0.29
C ALA A 149 -2.43 -22.04 0.98
N PRO A 150 -1.81 -22.44 2.10
CA PRO A 150 -0.75 -21.66 2.73
C PRO A 150 0.47 -21.55 1.80
N PRO A 151 1.25 -20.46 1.89
CA PRO A 151 2.40 -20.27 1.02
C PRO A 151 3.60 -21.16 1.39
N CYS A 152 3.60 -21.74 2.59
CA CYS A 152 4.67 -22.60 3.09
C CYS A 152 4.13 -23.98 3.43
N ASP A 153 4.93 -25.02 3.15
CA ASP A 153 4.56 -26.41 3.41
C ASP A 153 4.57 -26.76 4.92
N HIS A 154 5.56 -26.23 5.65
CA HIS A 154 5.70 -26.44 7.10
C HIS A 154 5.48 -25.16 7.91
N HIS A 155 6.50 -24.33 8.07
CA HIS A 155 6.44 -23.12 8.88
C HIS A 155 6.57 -21.89 8.00
N CYS A 156 5.71 -20.90 8.21
CA CYS A 156 5.77 -19.58 7.57
C CYS A 156 6.23 -18.54 8.58
N HIS A 157 7.16 -17.67 8.17
CA HIS A 157 7.72 -16.61 8.99
C HIS A 157 7.56 -15.27 8.26
N ASN A 158 6.64 -14.45 8.73
CA ASN A 158 6.45 -13.09 8.25
C ASN A 158 7.53 -12.14 8.81
N HIS A 159 7.95 -11.17 8.01
CA HIS A 159 8.81 -10.07 8.43
C HIS A 159 8.55 -8.83 7.57
N LEU A 160 9.06 -7.69 8.01
CA LEU A 160 8.87 -6.42 7.31
C LEU A 160 9.39 -6.50 5.85
N GLY A 161 8.46 -6.48 4.89
CA GLY A 161 8.73 -6.51 3.45
C GLY A 161 8.72 -7.90 2.81
N GLY A 162 8.34 -8.94 3.55
CA GLY A 162 8.09 -10.27 2.96
C GLY A 162 8.10 -11.41 3.96
N PHE A 163 8.28 -12.63 3.44
CA PHE A 163 8.25 -13.83 4.26
C PHE A 163 9.27 -14.87 3.81
N TYR A 164 9.50 -15.87 4.66
CA TYR A 164 10.23 -17.07 4.28
C TYR A 164 9.64 -18.31 4.93
N CYS A 165 9.89 -19.46 4.32
CA CYS A 165 9.46 -20.75 4.85
C CYS A 165 10.60 -21.47 5.57
N SER A 166 10.27 -22.26 6.59
CA SER A 166 11.22 -23.20 7.21
C SER A 166 10.58 -24.57 7.43
N CYS A 167 11.42 -25.58 7.61
CA CYS A 167 10.99 -26.97 7.72
C CYS A 167 11.10 -27.51 9.15
N ARG A 168 10.23 -28.46 9.48
CA ARG A 168 10.35 -29.30 10.67
C ARG A 168 11.67 -30.08 10.66
N ARG A 169 12.13 -30.49 11.83
CA ARG A 169 13.34 -31.32 12.00
C ARG A 169 13.26 -32.59 11.13
N GLY A 170 14.34 -32.92 10.44
CA GLY A 170 14.41 -34.08 9.52
C GLY A 170 14.03 -33.76 8.07
N TYR A 171 13.59 -32.54 7.79
CA TYR A 171 13.28 -32.06 6.44
C TYR A 171 14.23 -30.93 6.03
N VAL A 172 14.43 -30.80 4.73
CA VAL A 172 15.23 -29.74 4.10
C VAL A 172 14.33 -28.89 3.21
N LEU A 173 14.51 -27.57 3.28
CA LEU A 173 13.79 -26.64 2.43
C LEU A 173 14.21 -26.84 0.97
N HIS A 174 13.24 -27.12 0.12
CA HIS A 174 13.45 -27.31 -1.31
C HIS A 174 13.90 -26.01 -1.99
N ARG A 175 14.51 -26.11 -3.18
CA ARG A 175 15.01 -24.97 -3.96
C ARG A 175 13.94 -23.94 -4.32
N ASN A 176 12.67 -24.36 -4.38
CA ASN A 176 11.55 -23.44 -4.59
C ASN A 176 11.28 -22.53 -3.39
N LYS A 177 11.97 -22.73 -2.24
CA LYS A 177 11.83 -21.96 -0.99
C LYS A 177 10.48 -22.10 -0.27
N HIS A 178 9.63 -23.02 -0.70
CA HIS A 178 8.29 -23.23 -0.13
C HIS A 178 8.07 -24.66 0.39
N THR A 179 8.53 -25.67 -0.35
CA THR A 179 8.28 -27.09 -0.06
C THR A 179 9.36 -27.68 0.85
N CYS A 180 8.98 -28.63 1.71
CA CYS A 180 9.90 -29.35 2.56
C CYS A 180 9.99 -30.82 2.14
N SER A 181 11.20 -31.28 1.81
CA SER A 181 11.46 -32.68 1.45
C SER A 181 12.27 -33.37 2.55
N GLU A 182 12.02 -34.65 2.77
CA GLU A 182 12.83 -35.44 3.72
C GLU A 182 14.31 -35.39 3.34
N GLN A 183 15.16 -35.31 4.35
CA GLN A 183 16.60 -35.41 4.14
C GLN A 183 16.91 -36.88 3.87
N SER A 184 17.03 -37.26 2.59
CA SER A 184 17.51 -38.61 2.24
C SER A 184 18.86 -38.84 2.92
N PRO A 185 19.05 -39.97 3.62
CA PRO A 185 20.31 -40.29 4.29
C PRO A 185 21.48 -40.44 3.32
#